data_AF-A0A9E3WVI0-F1
#
_entry.id   AF-A0A9E3WVI0-F1
#
_cell.length_a   1.000
_cell.length_b   1.000
_cell.length_c   1.000
_cell.angle_alpha   90.00
_cell.angle_beta   90.00
_cell.angle_gamma   90.00
#
_symmetry.space_group_name_H-M   'P 1'
#
loop_
_entity.id
_entity.type
_entity.pdbx_description
1 polymer ?
#
loop_
_entity_poly.entity_id
_entity_poly.type
_entity_poly.pdbx_seq_one_letter_code
_entity_poly.pdbx_strand_id
1 'polypeptide(L)'
;MPVMCVLLGMTPLGHVLTAWRAPLAVAAAAAVAVALLAGRSKIAKSTLIGPWWWTVAALAVLLVVEFSFRAADGAAESPLAQPWRFIAAVGVFCPLMAVLGARRPHHRAWHLVVASLWLVLSMPALEAI
;
A
#
# COMPACT_ATOMS: atom_id res chain seq x y z
N MET A 1 -4.65 20.85 -22.64
CA MET A 1 -3.84 21.33 -21.50
C MET A 1 -2.60 20.45 -21.15
N PRO A 2 -1.84 19.83 -22.10
CA PRO A 2 -0.62 19.08 -21.76
C PRO A 2 0.67 19.93 -21.77
N VAL A 3 0.63 21.17 -22.28
CA VAL A 3 1.85 21.96 -22.56
C VAL A 3 2.49 22.56 -21.29
N MET A 4 1.73 22.78 -20.20
CA MET A 4 2.29 23.33 -18.95
C MET A 4 3.07 22.31 -18.09
N CYS A 5 2.89 21.00 -18.28
CA CYS A 5 3.67 19.98 -17.56
C CYS A 5 5.09 19.79 -18.14
N VAL A 6 5.25 19.98 -19.45
CA VAL A 6 6.55 19.78 -20.12
C VAL A 6 7.53 20.92 -19.77
N LEU A 7 7.04 22.14 -19.57
CA LEU A 7 7.87 23.27 -19.15
C LEU A 7 8.38 23.16 -17.69
N LEU A 8 7.68 22.41 -16.83
CA LEU A 8 8.14 22.11 -15.47
C LEU A 8 9.25 21.04 -15.43
N GLY A 9 9.37 20.23 -16.50
CA GLY A 9 10.39 19.19 -16.65
C GLY A 9 11.82 19.71 -16.89
N MET A 10 12.00 21.00 -17.19
CA MET A 10 13.33 21.60 -17.40
C MET A 10 13.85 22.38 -16.17
N THR A 11 13.19 22.29 -15.02
CA THR A 11 13.74 22.87 -13.78
C THR A 11 14.56 21.80 -13.02
N PRO A 12 15.84 22.05 -12.69
CA PRO A 12 16.64 21.11 -11.90
C PRO A 12 16.01 20.82 -10.54
N LEU A 13 15.19 21.75 -10.03
CA LEU A 13 14.39 21.59 -8.81
C LEU A 13 13.30 20.51 -8.93
N GLY A 14 12.68 20.34 -10.10
CA GLY A 14 11.64 19.32 -10.31
C GLY A 14 12.19 17.89 -10.15
N HIS A 15 13.33 17.61 -10.77
CA HIS A 15 14.01 16.31 -10.68
C HIS A 15 14.48 16.00 -9.26
N VAL A 16 15.05 16.98 -8.56
CA VAL A 16 15.50 16.83 -7.18
C VAL A 16 14.31 16.54 -6.26
N LEU A 17 13.21 17.29 -6.39
CA LEU A 17 12.00 17.05 -5.58
C LEU A 17 11.39 15.67 -5.88
N THR A 18 11.34 15.21 -7.13
CA THR A 18 10.87 13.85 -7.44
C THR A 18 11.80 12.76 -6.94
N ALA A 19 13.12 13.00 -6.96
CA ALA A 19 14.11 12.05 -6.49
C ALA A 19 14.00 11.78 -4.99
N TRP A 20 13.70 12.81 -4.18
CA TRP A 20 13.59 12.67 -2.72
C TRP A 20 12.21 12.19 -2.23
N ARG A 21 11.13 12.44 -2.98
CA ARG A 21 9.76 12.03 -2.59
C ARG A 21 9.62 10.52 -2.38
N ALA A 22 10.24 9.75 -3.27
CA ALA A 22 10.24 8.30 -3.27
C ALA A 22 10.87 7.68 -2.00
N PRO A 23 12.15 7.93 -1.68
CA PRO A 23 12.79 7.37 -0.49
C PRO A 23 12.16 7.88 0.81
N LEU A 24 11.70 9.13 0.85
CA LEU A 24 10.97 9.68 2.00
C LEU A 24 9.66 8.93 2.25
N ALA A 25 8.90 8.60 1.20
CA ALA A 25 7.66 7.83 1.34
C ALA A 25 7.92 6.40 1.85
N VAL A 26 8.96 5.73 1.35
CA VAL A 26 9.34 4.38 1.81
C VAL A 26 9.81 4.43 3.27
N ALA A 27 10.66 5.39 3.63
CA ALA A 27 11.13 5.56 5.00
C ALA A 27 9.98 5.87 5.97
N ALA A 28 9.04 6.72 5.57
CA ALA A 28 7.84 7.02 6.36
C ALA A 28 6.95 5.77 6.52
N ALA A 29 6.70 5.02 5.45
CA ALA A 29 5.93 3.78 5.51
C ALA A 29 6.60 2.72 6.40
N ALA A 30 7.93 2.58 6.33
CA ALA A 30 8.70 1.69 7.19
C ALA A 30 8.64 2.13 8.67
N ALA A 31 8.78 3.44 8.95
CA ALA A 31 8.66 3.98 10.29
C ALA A 31 7.27 3.74 10.89
N VAL A 32 6.20 3.92 10.09
CA VAL A 32 4.82 3.63 10.48
C VAL A 32 4.64 2.12 10.76
N ALA A 33 5.20 1.24 9.92
CA ALA A 33 5.16 -0.20 10.14
C ALA A 33 5.87 -0.59 11.45
N VAL A 34 7.05 -0.03 11.73
CA VAL A 34 7.78 -0.25 12.99
C VAL A 34 6.99 0.26 14.20
N ALA A 35 6.40 1.46 14.10
CA ALA A 35 5.56 2.02 15.16
C ALA A 35 4.32 1.16 15.44
N LEU A 36 3.68 0.63 14.40
CA LEU A 36 2.55 -0.31 14.51
C LEU A 36 2.96 -1.61 15.20
N LEU A 37 4.11 -2.18 14.84
CA LEU A 37 4.67 -3.39 15.46
C LEU A 37 5.02 -3.15 16.93
N ALA A 38 5.66 -2.03 17.26
CA ALA A 38 5.99 -1.64 18.63
C ALA A 38 4.74 -1.40 19.49
N GLY A 39 3.66 -0.87 18.91
CA GLY A 39 2.39 -0.62 19.58
C GLY A 39 1.53 -1.85 19.87
N ARG A 40 1.89 -3.03 19.32
CA ARG A 40 1.09 -4.27 19.38
C ARG A 40 0.65 -4.65 20.79
N SER A 41 1.55 -4.55 21.77
CA SER A 41 1.31 -4.98 23.16
C SER A 41 0.15 -4.24 23.82
N LYS A 42 -0.11 -2.99 23.41
CA LYS A 42 -1.19 -2.14 23.94
C LYS A 42 -2.56 -2.49 23.37
N ILE A 43 -2.60 -3.12 22.20
CA ILE A 43 -3.82 -3.40 21.42
C ILE A 43 -4.15 -4.91 21.35
N ALA A 44 -3.26 -5.76 21.85
CA ALA A 44 -3.36 -7.22 21.79
C ALA A 44 -4.61 -7.81 22.45
N LYS A 45 -5.17 -7.13 23.46
CA LYS A 45 -6.41 -7.56 24.16
C LYS A 45 -7.68 -6.95 23.57
N SER A 46 -7.56 -6.17 22.50
CA SER A 46 -8.71 -5.48 21.88
C SER A 46 -9.25 -6.25 20.67
N THR A 47 -10.52 -6.00 20.35
CA THR A 47 -11.16 -6.49 19.12
C THR A 47 -10.55 -5.90 17.84
N LEU A 48 -9.63 -4.93 17.96
CA LEU A 48 -8.92 -4.30 16.84
C LEU A 48 -7.72 -5.10 16.33
N ILE A 49 -7.39 -6.25 16.95
CA ILE A 49 -6.24 -7.08 16.52
C ILE A 49 -6.42 -7.61 15.08
N GLY A 50 -7.65 -7.89 14.67
CA GLY A 50 -7.96 -8.31 13.30
C GLY A 50 -7.61 -7.22 12.28
N PRO A 51 -8.20 -6.01 12.37
CA PRO A 51 -7.83 -4.86 11.55
C PRO A 51 -6.33 -4.52 11.58
N TRP A 52 -5.68 -4.68 12.73
CA TRP A 52 -4.25 -4.42 12.89
C TRP A 52 -3.40 -5.33 11.98
N TRP A 53 -3.72 -6.64 11.89
CA TRP A 53 -3.02 -7.53 10.97
C TRP A 53 -3.20 -7.13 9.50
N TRP A 54 -4.38 -6.64 9.13
CA TRP A 54 -4.64 -6.12 7.77
C TRP A 54 -3.87 -4.83 7.49
N THR A 55 -3.69 -3.94 8.47
CA THR A 55 -2.82 -2.77 8.29
C THR A 55 -1.36 -3.15 8.05
N VAL A 56 -0.86 -4.15 8.79
CA VAL A 56 0.51 -4.65 8.62
C VAL A 56 0.67 -5.31 7.26
N ALA A 57 -0.29 -6.14 6.84
CA ALA A 57 -0.28 -6.79 5.53
C ALA A 57 -0.30 -5.76 4.38
N ALA A 58 -1.19 -4.75 4.44
CA ALA A 58 -1.28 -3.72 3.42
C ALA A 58 0.03 -2.91 3.30
N LEU A 59 0.62 -2.52 4.43
CA LEU A 59 1.91 -1.83 4.46
C LEU A 59 3.05 -2.71 3.93
N ALA A 60 3.06 -3.99 4.29
CA ALA A 60 4.07 -4.92 3.81
C ALA A 60 4.01 -5.08 2.29
N VAL A 61 2.82 -5.27 1.71
CA VAL A 61 2.64 -5.36 0.26
C VAL A 61 3.10 -4.08 -0.44
N LEU A 62 2.73 -2.91 0.11
CA LEU A 62 3.11 -1.62 -0.45
C LEU A 62 4.63 -1.41 -0.42
N LEU A 63 5.28 -1.74 0.71
CA LEU A 63 6.73 -1.66 0.84
C LEU A 63 7.45 -2.63 -0.10
N VAL A 64 6.97 -3.88 -0.21
CA VAL A 64 7.56 -4.88 -1.11
C VAL A 64 7.48 -4.40 -2.56
N VAL A 65 6.30 -3.99 -3.03
CA VAL A 65 6.13 -3.49 -4.41
C VAL A 65 7.02 -2.29 -4.66
N GLU A 66 6.97 -1.27 -3.80
CA GLU A 66 7.76 -0.06 -3.97
C GLU A 66 9.28 -0.27 -3.85
N PHE A 67 9.72 -1.26 -3.06
CA PHE A 67 11.13 -1.60 -2.95
C PHE A 67 11.60 -2.43 -4.14
N SER A 68 10.83 -3.43 -4.57
CA SER A 68 11.16 -4.29 -5.71
C SER A 68 11.32 -3.50 -7.01
N PHE A 69 10.40 -2.57 -7.30
CA PHE A 69 10.48 -1.73 -8.51
C PHE A 69 11.51 -0.59 -8.41
N ARG A 70 12.07 -0.31 -7.21
CA ARG A 70 13.15 0.67 -7.04
C ARG A 70 14.53 0.04 -7.01
N ALA A 71 14.66 -1.14 -6.40
CA ALA A 71 15.92 -1.88 -6.37
C ALA A 71 16.30 -2.41 -7.75
N ALA A 72 15.33 -2.59 -8.64
CA ALA A 72 15.59 -2.79 -10.06
C ALA A 72 15.83 -1.41 -10.71
N ASP A 73 17.09 -1.05 -10.94
CA ASP A 73 17.60 0.24 -11.46
C ASP A 73 17.03 0.72 -12.83
N GLY A 74 15.94 0.14 -13.34
CA GLY A 74 15.24 0.56 -14.55
C GLY A 74 13.71 0.36 -14.51
N ALA A 75 13.13 -0.01 -13.37
CA ALA A 75 11.75 -0.50 -13.33
C ALA A 75 10.67 0.58 -13.09
N ALA A 76 11.05 1.85 -13.00
CA ALA A 76 10.10 2.97 -13.07
C ALA A 76 9.32 2.99 -14.39
N GLU A 77 9.88 2.42 -15.47
CA GLU A 77 9.26 2.28 -16.79
C GLU A 77 8.76 0.86 -17.09
N SER A 78 8.81 -0.06 -16.11
CA SER A 78 8.30 -1.42 -16.34
C SER A 78 6.78 -1.36 -16.52
N PRO A 79 6.23 -1.92 -17.61
CA PRO A 79 4.77 -1.95 -17.81
C PRO A 79 4.05 -2.73 -16.70
N LEU A 80 4.77 -3.62 -16.00
CA LEU A 80 4.26 -4.39 -14.86
C LEU A 80 4.19 -3.57 -13.56
N ALA A 81 4.91 -2.44 -13.44
CA ALA A 81 4.93 -1.65 -12.20
C ALA A 81 3.55 -1.07 -11.85
N GLN A 82 2.79 -0.64 -12.86
CA GLN A 82 1.49 -0.01 -12.68
C GLN A 82 0.43 -0.98 -12.11
N PRO A 83 0.24 -2.20 -12.68
CA PRO A 83 -0.64 -3.22 -12.09
C PRO A 83 -0.29 -3.58 -10.63
N TRP A 84 1.00 -3.82 -10.34
CA TRP A 84 1.42 -4.21 -8.98
C TRP A 84 1.22 -3.08 -7.96
N ARG A 85 1.48 -1.82 -8.35
CA ARG A 85 1.17 -0.65 -7.51
C ARG A 85 -0.33 -0.51 -7.25
N PHE A 86 -1.16 -0.82 -8.24
CA PHE A 86 -2.61 -0.79 -8.08
C PHE A 86 -3.07 -1.84 -7.06
N ILE A 87 -2.60 -3.09 -7.17
CA ILE A 87 -2.91 -4.16 -6.20
C ILE A 87 -2.51 -3.75 -4.77
N ALA A 88 -1.33 -3.15 -4.61
CA ALA A 88 -0.86 -2.64 -3.33
C ALA A 88 -1.75 -1.50 -2.79
N ALA A 89 -2.14 -0.55 -3.65
CA ALA A 89 -3.01 0.57 -3.28
C ALA A 89 -4.40 0.10 -2.83
N VAL A 90 -4.98 -0.89 -3.53
CA VAL A 90 -6.26 -1.51 -3.16
C VAL A 90 -6.18 -2.18 -1.78
N GLY A 91 -5.01 -2.73 -1.41
CA GLY A 91 -4.76 -3.31 -0.09
C GLY A 91 -5.00 -2.35 1.09
N VAL A 92 -4.90 -1.03 0.88
CA VAL A 92 -5.14 -0.01 1.91
C VAL A 92 -6.61 0.04 2.36
N PHE A 93 -7.55 -0.45 1.54
CA PHE A 93 -8.96 -0.56 1.92
C PHE A 93 -9.26 -1.74 2.86
N CYS A 94 -8.43 -2.79 2.83
CA CYS A 94 -8.61 -3.99 3.65
C CYS A 94 -8.74 -3.72 5.15
N PRO A 95 -7.85 -2.92 5.79
CA PRO A 95 -8.00 -2.61 7.22
C PRO A 95 -9.28 -1.82 7.52
N LEU A 96 -9.69 -0.90 6.64
CA LEU A 96 -10.91 -0.12 6.82
C LEU A 96 -12.14 -1.05 6.85
N MET A 97 -12.20 -1.99 5.90
CA MET A 97 -13.25 -3.01 5.84
C MET A 97 -13.17 -3.96 7.03
N ALA A 98 -11.99 -4.33 7.50
CA ALA A 98 -11.81 -5.17 8.68
C ALA A 98 -12.39 -4.52 9.95
N VAL A 99 -12.28 -3.19 10.11
CA VAL A 99 -12.85 -2.46 11.26
C VAL A 99 -14.38 -2.55 11.27
N LEU A 100 -15.04 -2.47 10.11
CA LEU A 100 -16.49 -2.51 10.00
C LEU A 100 -17.11 -3.83 10.48
N GLY A 101 -16.37 -4.94 10.38
CA GLY A 101 -16.80 -6.25 10.87
C GLY A 101 -16.41 -6.58 12.31
N ALA A 102 -15.62 -5.74 12.96
CA ALA A 102 -15.03 -6.04 14.28
C ALA A 102 -16.05 -6.18 15.42
N ARG A 103 -17.31 -5.78 15.22
CA ARG A 103 -18.39 -5.88 16.22
C ARG A 103 -19.25 -7.15 16.10
N ARG A 104 -19.08 -7.99 15.07
CA ARG A 104 -19.91 -9.20 14.89
C ARG A 104 -19.24 -10.43 15.51
N PRO A 105 -20.01 -11.35 16.15
CA PRO A 105 -19.46 -12.58 16.75
C PRO A 105 -18.78 -13.51 15.72
N HIS A 106 -19.14 -13.36 14.43
CA HIS A 106 -18.59 -14.13 13.32
C HIS A 106 -17.36 -13.47 12.64
N HIS A 107 -16.50 -12.83 13.43
CA HIS A 107 -15.28 -12.13 12.98
C HIS A 107 -14.37 -12.92 12.01
N ARG A 108 -14.28 -14.26 12.12
CA ARG A 108 -13.45 -15.09 11.23
C ARG A 108 -13.96 -15.11 9.79
N ALA A 109 -15.27 -15.25 9.57
CA ALA A 109 -15.84 -15.23 8.22
C ALA A 109 -15.73 -13.83 7.60
N TRP A 110 -15.74 -12.77 8.42
CA TRP A 110 -15.55 -11.41 7.93
C TRP A 110 -14.18 -11.22 7.27
N HIS A 111 -13.12 -11.87 7.76
CA HIS A 111 -11.82 -11.80 7.09
C HIS A 111 -11.83 -12.42 5.69
N LEU A 112 -12.68 -13.42 5.43
CA LEU A 112 -12.87 -13.96 4.07
C LEU A 112 -13.55 -12.94 3.15
N VAL A 113 -14.49 -12.15 3.67
CA VAL A 113 -15.14 -11.06 2.92
C VAL A 113 -14.12 -9.98 2.56
N VAL A 114 -13.25 -9.60 3.50
CA VAL A 114 -12.18 -8.62 3.23
C VAL A 114 -11.19 -9.14 2.20
N ALA A 115 -10.78 -10.41 2.31
CA ALA A 115 -9.85 -11.05 1.37
C ALA A 115 -10.45 -11.18 -0.04
N SER A 116 -11.71 -11.60 -0.14
CA SER A 116 -12.42 -11.70 -1.43
C SER A 116 -12.64 -10.34 -2.07
N LEU A 117 -12.98 -9.31 -1.28
CA LEU A 117 -13.07 -7.94 -1.78
C LEU A 117 -11.73 -7.48 -2.37
N TRP A 118 -10.63 -7.69 -1.64
CA TRP A 118 -9.30 -7.35 -2.13
C TRP A 118 -8.98 -8.04 -3.46
N LEU A 119 -9.33 -9.33 -3.58
CA LEU A 119 -9.14 -10.12 -4.79
C LEU A 119 -9.98 -9.59 -5.97
N VAL A 120 -11.27 -9.33 -5.75
CA VAL A 120 -12.17 -8.78 -6.79
C VAL A 120 -11.69 -7.41 -7.26
N LEU A 121 -11.28 -6.54 -6.33
CA LEU A 121 -10.75 -5.22 -6.69
C LEU A 121 -9.39 -5.30 -7.38
N SER A 122 -8.61 -6.36 -7.15
CA SER A 122 -7.32 -6.59 -7.80
C SER A 122 -7.44 -7.19 -9.20
N MET A 123 -8.60 -7.76 -9.56
CA MET A 123 -8.87 -8.38 -10.86
C MET A 123 -8.45 -7.55 -12.08
N PRO A 124 -8.81 -6.26 -12.24
CA PRO A 124 -8.40 -5.49 -13.41
C PRO A 124 -6.87 -5.33 -13.55
N ALA A 125 -6.15 -5.36 -12.43
CA ALA A 125 -4.68 -5.35 -12.46
C ALA A 125 -4.11 -6.72 -12.79
N LEU A 126 -4.75 -7.81 -12.35
CA LEU A 126 -4.35 -9.17 -12.70
C LEU A 126 -4.54 -9.47 -14.19
N GLU A 127 -5.58 -8.91 -14.82
CA GLU A 127 -5.79 -9.02 -16.27
C GLU A 127 -4.79 -8.20 -17.10
N ALA A 128 -4.12 -7.24 -16.46
CA ALA A 128 -3.16 -6.34 -17.09
C ALA A 128 -1.69 -6.79 -16.96
N ILE A 129 -1.43 -7.91 -16.25
CA ILE A 129 -0.10 -8.53 -16.06
C ILE A 129 0.06 -9.65 -17.10
#